data_AF-A0ABD0NQA4-F1
#
_entry.id   AF-A0ABD0NQA4-F1
#
_cell.length_a   1.000
_cell.length_b   1.000
_cell.length_c   1.000
_cell.angle_alpha   90.00
_cell.angle_beta   90.00
_cell.angle_gamma   90.00
#
_symmetry.space_group_name_H-M   'P 1'
#
loop_
_entity.id
_entity.type
_entity.pdbx_description
1 polymer ?
#
loop_
_entity_poly.entity_id
_entity_poly.type
_entity_poly.pdbx_seq_one_letter_code
_entity_poly.pdbx_strand_id
1 'polypeptide(L)' 'SVLLVGLGGGGLPQFVHDFVPFSRVEVVELDPAVLEVAQTWFGFQSDERLKVVLGDGLEHIKTLESE' A
#
# COMPACT_ATOMS: atom_id res chain seq x y z
N SER A 1 7.08 10.66 -2.85
CA SER A 1 6.43 9.34 -2.85
C SER A 1 6.86 8.55 -1.65
N VAL A 2 6.02 7.64 -1.20
CA VAL A 2 6.27 6.70 -0.11
C VAL A 2 5.94 5.29 -0.62
N LEU A 3 6.87 4.36 -0.45
CA LEU A 3 6.65 2.93 -0.68
C LEU A 3 6.49 2.25 0.68
N LEU A 4 5.45 1.44 0.83
CA LEU A 4 5.20 0.62 2.00
C LEU A 4 5.13 -0.85 1.58
N VAL A 5 5.93 -1.71 2.21
CA VAL A 5 5.90 -3.15 1.99
C VAL A 5 5.13 -3.81 3.14
N GLY A 6 4.05 -4.49 2.79
CA GLY A 6 3.02 -4.97 3.71
C GLY A 6 1.93 -3.94 3.94
N LEU A 7 0.68 -4.30 3.62
CA LEU A 7 -0.52 -3.55 3.92
C LEU A 7 -0.94 -3.74 5.38
N GLY A 8 -0.89 -4.97 5.87
CA GLY A 8 -1.48 -5.36 7.15
C GLY A 8 -2.95 -4.90 7.23
N GLY A 9 -3.33 -4.22 8.31
CA GLY A 9 -4.69 -3.67 8.45
C GLY A 9 -4.97 -2.38 7.68
N GLY A 10 -4.01 -1.84 6.91
CA GLY A 10 -4.17 -0.60 6.15
C GLY A 10 -4.00 0.71 6.93
N GLY A 11 -3.82 0.66 8.25
CA GLY A 11 -3.78 1.85 9.10
C GLY A 11 -2.60 2.80 8.83
N LEU A 12 -1.38 2.27 8.63
CA LEU A 12 -0.22 3.10 8.30
C LEU A 12 -0.35 3.77 6.92
N PRO A 13 -0.66 3.05 5.82
CA PRO A 13 -0.85 3.71 4.52
C PRO A 13 -1.97 4.75 4.55
N GLN A 14 -3.10 4.46 5.21
CA GLN A 14 -4.20 5.40 5.36
C GLN A 14 -3.77 6.65 6.14
N PHE A 15 -3.04 6.48 7.24
CA PHE A 15 -2.50 7.60 8.01
C PHE A 15 -1.59 8.51 7.16
N VAL A 16 -0.67 7.92 6.39
CA VAL A 16 0.21 8.70 5.51
C VAL A 16 -0.60 9.43 4.44
N HIS A 17 -1.59 8.78 3.84
CA HIS A 17 -2.47 9.36 2.83
C HIS A 17 -3.28 10.57 3.36
N ASP A 18 -3.80 10.45 4.58
CA ASP A 18 -4.72 11.43 5.20
C ASP A 18 -3.98 12.61 5.83
N PHE A 19 -2.82 12.36 6.44
CA PHE A 19 -2.14 13.34 7.29
C PHE A 19 -0.82 13.88 6.71
N VAL A 20 -0.31 13.33 5.60
CA VAL A 20 0.85 13.88 4.89
C VAL A 20 0.39 14.48 3.56
N PRO A 21 0.16 15.81 3.49
CA PRO A 21 -0.38 16.46 2.30
C PRO A 21 0.43 16.17 1.03
N PHE A 22 -0.27 15.95 -0.07
CA PHE A 22 0.30 15.68 -1.40
C PHE A 22 1.15 14.40 -1.50
N SER A 23 1.21 13.59 -0.44
CA SER A 23 1.90 12.31 -0.51
C SER A 23 1.20 11.39 -1.52
N ARG A 24 2.02 10.66 -2.27
CA ARG A 24 1.61 9.50 -3.06
C ARG A 24 2.19 8.27 -2.38
N VAL A 25 1.32 7.36 -2.00
CA VAL A 25 1.63 6.15 -1.25
C VAL A 25 1.37 4.95 -2.16
N GLU A 26 2.37 4.11 -2.28
CA GLU A 26 2.27 2.81 -2.93
C GLU A 26 2.49 1.73 -1.89
N VAL A 27 1.56 0.79 -1.80
CA VAL A 27 1.62 -0.35 -0.89
C VAL A 27 1.82 -1.61 -1.71
N VAL A 28 2.82 -2.41 -1.37
CA VAL A 28 3.00 -3.75 -1.93
C VAL A 28 2.53 -4.77 -0.90
N GLU A 29 1.51 -5.55 -1.23
CA GLU A 29 0.94 -6.58 -0.34
C GLU A 29 1.03 -7.95 -1.01
N LEU A 30 1.51 -8.95 -0.27
CA LEU A 30 1.73 -10.29 -0.79
C LEU A 30 0.43 -11.09 -0.87
N ASP A 31 -0.44 -10.96 0.13
CA ASP A 31 -1.63 -11.78 0.28
C ASP A 31 -2.91 -11.01 -0.11
N PRO A 32 -3.63 -11.40 -1.18
CA PRO A 32 -4.88 -10.76 -1.57
C PRO A 32 -5.95 -10.82 -0.48
N ALA A 33 -5.93 -11.82 0.41
CA ALA A 33 -6.88 -11.92 1.51
C ALA A 33 -6.68 -10.79 2.54
N VAL A 34 -5.44 -10.29 2.71
CA VAL A 34 -5.15 -9.16 3.59
C VAL A 34 -5.76 -7.87 3.03
N LEU A 35 -5.65 -7.65 1.72
CA LEU A 35 -6.29 -6.52 1.04
C LEU A 35 -7.81 -6.58 1.16
N GLU A 36 -8.40 -7.74 0.90
CA GLU A 36 -9.85 -7.96 1.04
C GLU A 36 -10.33 -7.65 2.46
N VAL A 37 -9.62 -8.15 3.48
CA VAL A 37 -9.97 -7.92 4.89
C VAL A 37 -9.85 -6.44 5.25
N ALA A 38 -8.78 -5.77 4.83
CA ALA A 38 -8.57 -4.34 5.12
C ALA A 38 -9.68 -3.47 4.51
N GLN A 39 -10.09 -3.74 3.28
CA GLN A 39 -11.16 -3.01 2.60
C GLN A 39 -12.54 -3.30 3.19
N THR A 40 -12.82 -4.57 3.52
CA THR A 40 -14.14 -5.01 3.98
C THR A 40 -14.39 -4.63 5.44
N TRP A 41 -13.39 -4.75 6.30
CA TRP A 41 -13.58 -4.69 7.76
C TRP A 41 -12.89 -3.50 8.43
N PHE A 42 -11.79 -3.00 7.86
CA PHE A 42 -10.98 -1.96 8.51
C PHE A 42 -11.12 -0.58 7.87
N GLY A 43 -12.00 -0.44 6.87
CA GLY A 43 -12.29 0.84 6.23
C GLY A 43 -11.12 1.39 5.40
N PHE A 44 -10.19 0.53 4.99
CA PHE A 44 -9.09 0.93 4.11
C PHE A 44 -9.62 1.33 2.73
N GLN A 45 -9.20 2.50 2.23
CA GLN A 45 -9.64 3.04 0.94
C GLN A 45 -8.44 3.47 0.10
N SER A 46 -8.30 2.86 -1.08
CA SER A 46 -7.33 3.29 -2.09
C SER A 46 -7.93 4.33 -3.04
N ASP A 47 -7.09 5.19 -3.58
CA ASP A 47 -7.44 6.21 -4.57
C ASP A 47 -6.26 6.54 -5.50
N GLU A 48 -6.30 7.68 -6.20
CA GLU A 48 -5.21 8.09 -7.10
C GLU A 48 -3.88 8.36 -6.37
N ARG A 49 -3.93 8.71 -5.07
CA ARG A 49 -2.77 9.01 -4.23
C ARG A 49 -2.38 7.85 -3.32
N LEU A 50 -3.26 6.90 -3.03
CA LEU A 50 -2.96 5.68 -2.27
C LEU A 50 -3.29 4.44 -3.11
N LYS A 51 -2.27 3.74 -3.62
CA LYS A 51 -2.42 2.54 -4.45
C LYS A 51 -1.90 1.30 -3.74
N VAL A 52 -2.52 0.15 -4.05
CA VAL A 52 -2.03 -1.17 -3.62
C VAL A 52 -1.67 -1.99 -4.85
N VAL A 53 -0.48 -2.58 -4.82
CA VAL A 53 0.04 -3.55 -5.79
C VAL A 53 0.11 -4.89 -5.08
N LEU A 54 -0.54 -5.91 -5.64
CA LEU A 54 -0.41 -7.27 -5.12
C LEU A 54 0.86 -7.91 -5.69
N GLY A 55 1.73 -8.41 -4.81
CA GLY A 55 2.99 -9.05 -5.19
C GLY A 55 4.01 -9.15 -4.07
N ASP A 56 5.15 -9.76 -4.38
CA ASP A 56 6.28 -9.85 -3.47
C ASP A 56 7.01 -8.50 -3.38
N GLY A 57 7.11 -7.95 -2.17
CA GLY A 57 7.82 -6.70 -1.92
C GLY A 57 9.31 -6.75 -2.27
N LEU A 58 9.97 -7.90 -2.12
CA LEU A 58 11.37 -8.07 -2.51
C LEU A 58 11.54 -8.02 -4.02
N GLU A 59 10.64 -8.66 -4.78
CA GLU A 59 10.66 -8.59 -6.24
C GLU A 59 10.37 -7.17 -6.72
N HIS A 60 9.37 -6.53 -6.14
CA HIS A 60 8.99 -5.15 -6.48
C HIS A 60 10.14 -4.15 -6.23
N ILE A 61 10.83 -4.25 -5.08
CA ILE A 61 12.01 -3.40 -4.79
C ILE A 61 13.12 -3.63 -5.81
N LYS A 62 13.40 -4.89 -6.17
CA LYS A 62 14.43 -5.19 -7.18
C LYS A 62 14.09 -4.61 -8.55
N THR A 63 12.81 -4.63 -8.95
CA THR A 63 12.36 -4.01 -10.19
C THR A 63 12.61 -2.50 -10.16
N LEU A 64 12.25 -1.81 -9.08
CA LEU A 64 12.46 -0.37 -8.93
C LEU A 64 13.95 0.02 -8.90
N GLU A 65 14.83 -0.81 -8.35
CA GLU A 65 16.29 -0.56 -8.37
C GLU A 65 16.88 -0.67 -9.78
N SER A 66 16.25 -1.45 -10.66
CA SER A 66 16.72 -1.67 -12.04
C SER A 66 16.23 -0.63 -13.06
N GLU A 67 15.33 0.26 -12.64
CA GLU A 67 14.83 1.40 -13.41
C GLU A 67 15.71 2.65 -13.24
#